data_AF-A0A842NED9-F1
#
_entry.id   AF-A0A842NED9-F1
#
_cell.length_a   1.000
_cell.length_b   1.000
_cell.length_c   1.000
_cell.angle_alpha   90.00
_cell.angle_beta   90.00
_cell.angle_gamma   90.00
#
_symmetry.space_group_name_H-M   'P 1'
#
loop_
_entity.id
_entity.type
_entity.pdbx_description
1 polymer ?
#
loop_
_entity_poly.entity_id
_entity_poly.type
_entity_poly.pdbx_seq_one_letter_code
_entity_poly.pdbx_strand_id
1 'polypeptide(L)'
;MGSFQDKWSAPQKQSFVDKLGDTFKPKGSLKPRVEMAVKRLQAQIGKLDGMTQKLQERDQKIFQKIVVAQQQHDTYSSKVLSNELAEVRKVNKIMSNAKMGLERIELRLTTFHDLGDTVTTLMPTIGLMNGLKSSLVKFMPGADQEIGRMTEMLGGLMTETFSSSGSSFGVEESTNAESDSILAEAAAVAESQSGEQFPSVPSTGLEQFNVPTSESKFM
;
A
#
# COMPACT_ATOMS: atom_id res chain seq x y z
N MET A 1 -46.46 -0.61 -52.25
CA MET A 1 -45.71 -1.15 -51.10
C MET A 1 -44.27 -1.32 -51.53
N GLY A 2 -43.31 -0.84 -50.73
CA GLY A 2 -41.92 -0.67 -51.18
C GLY A 2 -41.01 -1.88 -50.93
N SER A 3 -40.18 -2.19 -51.94
CA SER A 3 -38.82 -2.74 -51.87
C SER A 3 -38.39 -3.50 -50.59
N PHE A 4 -38.35 -4.83 -50.67
CA PHE A 4 -37.70 -5.71 -49.68
C PHE A 4 -36.75 -6.75 -50.31
N GLN A 5 -36.27 -6.54 -51.54
CA GLN A 5 -35.45 -7.52 -52.27
C GLN A 5 -34.02 -7.07 -52.65
N ASP A 6 -33.64 -5.81 -52.41
CA ASP A 6 -32.33 -5.24 -52.81
C ASP A 6 -31.30 -5.14 -51.67
N LYS A 7 -31.04 -6.26 -50.98
CA LYS A 7 -29.89 -6.39 -50.05
C LYS A 7 -29.15 -7.73 -50.18
N TRP A 8 -29.02 -8.21 -51.42
CA TRP A 8 -28.02 -9.19 -51.80
C TRP A 8 -27.17 -8.63 -52.96
N SER A 9 -25.86 -8.87 -52.91
CA SER A 9 -24.84 -8.55 -53.94
C SER A 9 -24.25 -7.11 -53.98
N ALA A 10 -23.14 -6.93 -53.23
CA ALA A 10 -22.02 -5.99 -53.52
C ALA A 10 -22.33 -4.46 -53.54
N PRO A 11 -21.34 -3.53 -53.55
CA PRO A 11 -19.87 -3.68 -53.44
C PRO A 11 -19.40 -3.64 -51.96
N GLN A 12 -18.15 -3.36 -51.51
CA GLN A 12 -16.90 -2.93 -52.17
C GLN A 12 -15.66 -3.37 -51.35
N LYS A 13 -14.45 -3.21 -51.90
CA LYS A 13 -13.19 -3.15 -51.14
C LYS A 13 -12.90 -1.70 -50.73
N GLN A 14 -12.57 -1.45 -49.46
CA GLN A 14 -11.91 -0.22 -49.01
C GLN A 14 -10.65 -0.56 -48.21
N SER A 15 -9.61 0.23 -48.41
CA SER A 15 -8.24 -0.01 -47.96
C SER A 15 -8.08 -0.12 -46.45
N PHE A 16 -7.32 -1.13 -46.01
CA PHE A 16 -6.81 -1.24 -44.64
C PHE A 16 -5.55 -0.37 -44.37
N VAL A 17 -5.13 0.46 -45.33
CA VAL A 17 -3.83 1.18 -45.27
C VAL A 17 -3.89 2.68 -44.95
N ASP A 18 -5.06 3.33 -45.04
CA ASP A 18 -5.16 4.81 -44.92
C ASP A 18 -5.51 5.33 -43.51
N LYS A 19 -5.20 4.55 -42.46
CA LYS A 19 -5.33 4.97 -41.04
C LYS A 19 -4.04 4.80 -40.21
N LEU A 20 -2.89 4.85 -40.88
CA LEU A 20 -1.56 4.82 -40.24
C LEU A 20 -0.79 6.15 -40.33
N GLY A 21 -1.48 7.27 -40.64
CA GLY A 21 -0.83 8.55 -40.90
C GLY A 21 -1.65 9.76 -40.48
N ASP A 22 -1.79 9.99 -39.17
CA ASP A 22 -2.12 11.33 -38.64
C ASP A 22 -1.47 11.58 -37.28
N THR A 23 -0.13 11.66 -37.30
CA THR A 23 0.72 11.87 -36.12
C THR A 23 0.92 13.38 -35.87
N PHE A 24 -0.16 14.13 -35.60
CA PHE A 24 -0.10 15.59 -35.44
C PHE A 24 -0.83 16.16 -34.21
N LYS A 25 -0.34 15.82 -33.01
CA LYS A 25 0.03 16.77 -31.93
C LYS A 25 0.50 16.03 -30.67
N PRO A 26 1.37 16.64 -29.83
CA PRO A 26 1.92 15.96 -28.68
C PRO A 26 0.81 15.66 -27.68
N LYS A 27 0.74 14.40 -27.25
CA LYS A 27 0.13 14.05 -25.97
C LYS A 27 0.87 14.88 -24.90
N GLY A 28 0.11 15.58 -24.06
CA GLY A 28 0.65 16.64 -23.19
C GLY A 28 1.79 16.14 -22.30
N SER A 29 2.65 17.08 -21.87
CA SER A 29 3.87 16.78 -21.10
C SER A 29 3.64 15.77 -19.98
N LEU A 30 4.66 14.92 -19.73
CA LEU A 30 4.62 13.83 -18.76
C LEU A 30 4.18 14.29 -17.36
N LYS A 31 4.56 15.52 -16.96
CA LYS A 31 4.27 16.10 -15.63
C LYS A 31 2.77 16.05 -15.24
N PRO A 32 1.82 16.67 -15.99
CA PRO A 32 0.38 16.50 -15.77
C PRO A 32 -0.13 15.05 -15.61
N ARG A 33 0.51 14.07 -16.27
CA ARG A 33 0.15 12.65 -16.16
C ARG A 33 0.67 12.02 -14.87
N VAL A 34 1.89 12.35 -14.47
CA VAL A 34 2.48 11.95 -13.18
C VAL A 34 1.66 12.56 -12.04
N GLU A 35 1.33 13.86 -12.10
CA GLU A 35 0.48 14.53 -11.11
C GLU A 35 -0.91 13.86 -10.98
N MET A 36 -1.51 13.46 -12.10
CA MET A 36 -2.77 12.70 -12.10
C MET A 36 -2.61 11.31 -11.47
N ALA A 37 -1.51 10.61 -11.74
CA ALA A 37 -1.23 9.29 -11.17
C ALA A 37 -0.98 9.37 -9.66
N VAL A 38 -0.19 10.33 -9.19
CA VAL A 38 0.06 10.62 -7.76
C VAL A 38 -1.26 10.91 -7.03
N LYS A 39 -2.08 11.83 -7.55
CA LYS A 39 -3.40 12.15 -6.96
C LYS A 39 -4.32 10.92 -6.88
N ARG A 40 -4.22 9.99 -7.84
CA ARG A 40 -5.01 8.75 -7.85
C ARG A 40 -4.49 7.74 -6.82
N LEU A 41 -3.17 7.62 -6.64
CA LEU A 41 -2.56 6.80 -5.59
C LEU A 41 -2.97 7.30 -4.20
N GLN A 42 -2.84 8.60 -3.93
CA GLN A 42 -3.24 9.24 -2.67
C GLN A 42 -4.70 8.93 -2.30
N ALA A 43 -5.61 8.99 -3.29
CA ALA A 43 -7.02 8.66 -3.09
C ALA A 43 -7.24 7.18 -2.70
N GLN A 44 -6.44 6.24 -3.23
CA GLN A 44 -6.50 4.83 -2.84
C GLN A 44 -5.80 4.57 -1.49
N ILE A 45 -4.68 5.25 -1.19
CA ILE A 45 -3.99 5.18 0.10
C ILE A 45 -4.94 5.60 1.24
N GLY A 46 -5.61 6.74 1.12
CA GLY A 46 -6.60 7.19 2.11
C GLY A 46 -7.82 6.26 2.23
N LYS A 47 -8.20 5.57 1.14
CA LYS A 47 -9.24 4.53 1.18
C LYS A 47 -8.78 3.29 1.95
N LEU A 48 -7.52 2.86 1.80
CA LEU A 48 -6.93 1.75 2.54
C LEU A 48 -6.73 2.08 4.02
N ASP A 49 -6.37 3.32 4.37
CA ASP A 49 -6.36 3.79 5.76
C ASP A 49 -7.74 3.68 6.41
N GLY A 50 -8.77 4.19 5.75
CA GLY A 50 -10.15 4.09 6.23
C GLY A 50 -10.68 2.65 6.34
N MET A 51 -10.08 1.68 5.63
CA MET A 51 -10.36 0.25 5.80
C MET A 51 -9.59 -0.34 6.99
N THR A 52 -8.30 0.00 7.11
CA THR A 52 -7.41 -0.41 8.22
C THR A 52 -7.99 0.03 9.57
N GLN A 53 -8.41 1.29 9.69
CA GLN A 53 -9.06 1.80 10.91
C GLN A 53 -10.32 1.01 11.28
N LYS A 54 -11.19 0.71 10.30
CA LYS A 54 -12.42 -0.08 10.53
C LYS A 54 -12.12 -1.53 10.93
N LEU A 55 -11.02 -2.10 10.44
CA LEU A 55 -10.58 -3.44 10.83
C LEU A 55 -10.01 -3.43 12.26
N GLN A 56 -9.25 -2.40 12.65
CA GLN A 56 -8.79 -2.20 14.04
C GLN A 56 -9.96 -2.01 15.02
N GLU A 57 -10.99 -1.23 14.66
CA GLU A 57 -12.21 -1.13 15.47
C GLU A 57 -12.94 -2.46 15.63
N ARG A 58 -12.99 -3.28 14.57
CA ARG A 58 -13.59 -4.62 14.62
C ARG A 58 -12.77 -5.56 15.50
N ASP A 59 -11.44 -5.50 15.40
CA ASP A 59 -10.50 -6.26 16.24
C ASP A 59 -10.82 -6.05 17.73
N GLN A 60 -10.83 -4.79 18.17
CA GLN A 60 -11.13 -4.41 19.55
C GLN A 60 -12.52 -4.89 20.00
N LYS A 61 -13.55 -4.69 19.16
CA LYS A 61 -14.94 -5.11 19.45
C LYS A 61 -15.08 -6.64 19.56
N ILE A 62 -14.35 -7.41 18.75
CA ILE A 62 -14.36 -8.89 18.84
C ILE A 62 -13.55 -9.35 20.05
N PHE A 63 -12.39 -8.75 20.30
CA PHE A 63 -11.55 -9.06 21.47
C PHE A 63 -12.30 -8.85 22.79
N GLN A 64 -13.03 -7.74 22.95
CA GLN A 64 -13.89 -7.52 24.11
C GLN A 64 -14.96 -8.62 24.29
N LYS A 65 -15.56 -9.11 23.20
CA LYS A 65 -16.52 -10.23 23.25
C LYS A 65 -15.86 -11.56 23.64
N ILE A 66 -14.63 -11.82 23.19
CA ILE A 66 -13.86 -13.00 23.62
C ILE A 66 -13.64 -12.95 25.14
N VAL A 67 -13.24 -11.80 25.68
CA VAL A 67 -13.05 -11.61 27.13
C VAL A 67 -14.33 -11.89 27.90
N VAL A 68 -15.49 -11.39 27.45
CA VAL A 68 -16.79 -11.68 28.09
C VAL A 68 -17.15 -13.17 28.01
N ALA A 69 -17.00 -13.80 26.84
CA ALA A 69 -17.26 -15.23 26.68
C ALA A 69 -16.34 -16.08 27.59
N GLN A 70 -15.08 -15.70 27.73
CA GLN A 70 -14.11 -16.37 28.59
C GLN A 70 -14.47 -16.24 30.08
N GLN A 71 -14.93 -15.08 30.53
CA GLN A 71 -15.43 -14.86 31.91
C GLN A 71 -16.69 -15.67 32.21
N GLN A 72 -17.53 -15.90 31.20
CA GLN A 72 -18.75 -16.72 31.32
C GLN A 72 -18.48 -18.22 31.13
N HIS A 73 -17.21 -18.62 30.94
CA HIS A 73 -16.79 -19.98 30.58
C HIS A 73 -17.45 -20.53 29.29
N ASP A 74 -17.94 -19.66 28.41
CA ASP A 74 -18.44 -20.03 27.08
C ASP A 74 -17.26 -20.30 26.13
N THR A 75 -16.74 -21.52 26.24
CA THR A 75 -15.64 -22.04 25.42
C THR A 75 -15.98 -22.09 23.93
N TYR A 76 -17.27 -22.25 23.55
CA TYR A 76 -17.69 -22.29 22.16
C TYR A 76 -17.61 -20.91 21.52
N SER A 77 -18.26 -19.91 22.12
CA SER A 77 -18.22 -18.53 21.62
C SER A 77 -16.81 -17.96 21.66
N SER A 78 -16.05 -18.21 22.74
CA SER A 78 -14.65 -17.80 22.86
C SER A 78 -13.80 -18.33 21.69
N LYS A 79 -13.96 -19.61 21.32
CA LYS A 79 -13.25 -20.24 20.19
C LYS A 79 -13.68 -19.69 18.83
N VAL A 80 -14.99 -19.54 18.59
CA VAL A 80 -15.52 -19.02 17.31
C VAL A 80 -15.09 -17.57 17.08
N LEU A 81 -15.23 -16.71 18.10
CA LEU A 81 -14.82 -15.31 18.03
C LEU A 81 -13.30 -15.15 17.86
N SER A 82 -12.50 -16.02 18.46
CA SER A 82 -11.04 -16.03 18.28
C SER A 82 -10.62 -16.33 16.83
N ASN A 83 -11.33 -17.23 16.14
CA ASN A 83 -11.08 -17.51 14.73
C ASN A 83 -11.43 -16.32 13.82
N GLU A 84 -12.59 -15.66 14.05
CA GLU A 84 -12.96 -14.43 13.34
C GLU A 84 -11.92 -13.31 13.59
N LEU A 85 -11.45 -13.14 14.82
CA LEU A 85 -10.40 -12.17 15.15
C LEU A 85 -9.10 -12.43 14.38
N ALA A 86 -8.69 -13.69 14.24
CA ALA A 86 -7.50 -14.07 13.48
C ALA A 86 -7.63 -13.72 11.98
N GLU A 87 -8.80 -13.96 11.37
CA GLU A 87 -9.05 -13.56 9.98
C GLU A 87 -9.15 -12.03 9.82
N VAL A 88 -9.77 -11.31 10.76
CA VAL A 88 -9.76 -9.82 10.76
C VAL A 88 -8.33 -9.27 10.79
N ARG A 89 -7.46 -9.81 11.66
CA ARG A 89 -6.03 -9.42 11.73
C ARG A 89 -5.27 -9.70 10.44
N LYS A 90 -5.54 -10.84 9.81
CA LYS A 90 -4.94 -11.25 8.53
C LYS A 90 -5.37 -10.34 7.39
N VAL A 91 -6.65 -9.97 7.30
CA VAL A 91 -7.13 -8.98 6.32
C VAL A 91 -6.52 -7.61 6.60
N ASN A 92 -6.41 -7.20 7.87
CA ASN A 92 -5.78 -5.94 8.24
C ASN A 92 -4.31 -5.89 7.78
N LYS A 93 -3.53 -6.95 8.02
CA LYS A 93 -2.13 -7.05 7.54
C LYS A 93 -2.02 -6.97 6.02
N ILE A 94 -2.94 -7.59 5.28
CA ILE A 94 -2.98 -7.50 3.81
C ILE A 94 -3.27 -6.06 3.36
N MET A 95 -4.22 -5.38 4.01
CA MET A 95 -4.59 -4.00 3.68
C MET A 95 -3.45 -3.01 4.00
N SER A 96 -2.79 -3.16 5.15
CA SER A 96 -1.62 -2.36 5.55
C SER A 96 -0.43 -2.57 4.62
N ASN A 97 -0.11 -3.83 4.27
CA ASN A 97 0.94 -4.12 3.29
C ASN A 97 0.63 -3.51 1.93
N ALA A 98 -0.65 -3.53 1.52
CA ALA A 98 -1.05 -2.96 0.26
C ALA A 98 -0.94 -1.43 0.25
N LYS A 99 -1.24 -0.78 1.38
CA LYS A 99 -1.04 0.66 1.58
C LYS A 99 0.43 1.04 1.43
N MET A 100 1.34 0.38 2.15
CA MET A 100 2.78 0.59 2.05
C MET A 100 3.31 0.39 0.61
N GLY A 101 2.75 -0.56 -0.14
CA GLY A 101 3.08 -0.75 -1.55
C GLY A 101 2.66 0.44 -2.43
N LEU A 102 1.49 1.04 -2.20
CA LEU A 102 1.07 2.26 -2.91
C LEU A 102 1.88 3.48 -2.48
N GLU A 103 2.16 3.66 -1.19
CA GLU A 103 3.03 4.73 -0.67
C GLU A 103 4.43 4.67 -1.29
N ARG A 104 5.02 3.46 -1.42
CA ARG A 104 6.32 3.27 -2.11
C ARG A 104 6.27 3.65 -3.60
N ILE A 105 5.14 3.45 -4.27
CA ILE A 105 4.95 3.86 -5.67
C ILE A 105 4.76 5.38 -5.76
N GLU A 106 3.99 5.98 -4.85
CA GLU A 106 3.81 7.43 -4.76
C GLU A 106 5.14 8.16 -4.53
N LEU A 107 5.96 7.69 -3.59
CA LEU A 107 7.29 8.24 -3.33
C LEU A 107 8.15 8.21 -4.60
N ARG A 108 8.21 7.06 -5.30
CA ARG A 108 8.92 6.97 -6.59
C ARG A 108 8.38 7.94 -7.63
N LEU A 109 7.06 8.12 -7.73
CA LEU A 109 6.45 9.07 -8.67
C LEU A 109 6.69 10.55 -8.30
N THR A 110 6.97 10.86 -7.03
CA THR A 110 7.15 12.24 -6.55
C THR A 110 8.62 12.65 -6.44
N THR A 111 9.57 11.72 -6.37
CA THR A 111 11.01 11.98 -6.39
C THR A 111 11.59 12.31 -7.78
N PHE A 112 10.75 12.46 -8.81
CA PHE A 112 11.21 12.75 -10.17
C PHE A 112 11.41 14.25 -10.44
N HIS A 113 12.59 14.61 -10.95
CA HIS A 113 12.86 15.97 -11.47
C HIS A 113 13.17 15.98 -12.98
N ASP A 114 13.96 15.02 -13.49
CA ASP A 114 14.44 15.00 -14.87
C ASP A 114 14.09 13.71 -15.62
N LEU A 115 13.80 13.85 -16.92
CA LEU A 115 13.14 12.82 -17.74
C LEU A 115 14.05 11.65 -18.16
N GLY A 116 15.37 11.73 -17.92
CA GLY A 116 16.35 10.78 -18.46
C GLY A 116 16.41 9.41 -17.77
N ASP A 117 16.14 9.33 -16.46
CA ASP A 117 16.33 8.13 -15.63
C ASP A 117 14.99 7.46 -15.22
N THR A 118 14.03 7.53 -16.14
CA THR A 118 12.63 7.21 -15.85
C THR A 118 12.27 5.74 -16.05
N VAL A 119 12.97 4.98 -16.92
CA VAL A 119 12.69 3.55 -17.16
C VAL A 119 13.05 2.67 -15.96
N THR A 120 14.29 2.81 -15.49
CA THR A 120 14.89 2.15 -14.32
C THR A 120 14.04 2.33 -13.06
N THR A 121 13.54 3.53 -12.85
CA THR A 121 12.76 3.88 -11.64
C THR A 121 11.28 3.48 -11.74
N LEU A 122 10.66 3.59 -12.93
CA LEU A 122 9.24 3.26 -13.14
C LEU A 122 8.98 1.76 -13.29
N MET A 123 9.86 0.98 -13.93
CA MET A 123 9.60 -0.44 -14.21
C MET A 123 9.27 -1.26 -12.93
N PRO A 124 9.97 -1.09 -11.79
CA PRO A 124 9.61 -1.78 -10.55
C PRO A 124 8.23 -1.40 -10.00
N THR A 125 7.72 -0.20 -10.29
CA THR A 125 6.40 0.23 -9.80
C THR A 125 5.25 -0.54 -10.45
N ILE A 126 5.40 -0.94 -11.73
CA ILE A 126 4.43 -1.77 -12.46
C ILE A 126 4.39 -3.19 -11.85
N GLY A 127 5.56 -3.75 -11.52
CA GLY A 127 5.68 -5.04 -10.83
C GLY A 127 4.99 -5.03 -9.46
N LEU A 128 5.24 -4.00 -8.66
CA LEU A 128 4.57 -3.79 -7.37
C LEU A 128 3.05 -3.68 -7.53
N MET A 129 2.57 -2.89 -8.51
CA MET A 129 1.14 -2.70 -8.76
C MET A 129 0.41 -4.02 -9.10
N ASN A 130 1.04 -4.89 -9.89
CA ASN A 130 0.51 -6.21 -10.19
C ASN A 130 0.48 -7.14 -8.96
N GLY A 131 1.49 -7.08 -8.09
CA GLY A 131 1.48 -7.78 -6.80
C GLY A 131 0.33 -7.31 -5.89
N LEU A 132 0.11 -6.00 -5.80
CA LEU A 132 -1.00 -5.39 -5.06
C LEU A 132 -2.37 -5.85 -5.58
N LYS A 133 -2.53 -5.97 -6.91
CA LYS A 133 -3.76 -6.50 -7.53
C LYS A 133 -4.17 -7.85 -6.94
N SER A 134 -3.23 -8.80 -6.90
CA SER A 134 -3.49 -10.16 -6.38
C SER A 134 -3.93 -10.19 -4.91
N SER A 135 -3.44 -9.23 -4.12
CA SER A 135 -3.71 -9.11 -2.68
C SER A 135 -5.05 -8.43 -2.39
N LEU A 136 -5.38 -7.37 -3.13
CA LEU A 136 -6.54 -6.52 -2.84
C LEU A 136 -7.86 -7.03 -3.44
N VAL A 137 -7.85 -7.73 -4.58
CA VAL A 137 -9.08 -8.16 -5.28
C VAL A 137 -10.00 -9.04 -4.44
N LYS A 138 -9.46 -9.78 -3.46
CA LYS A 138 -10.24 -10.64 -2.55
C LYS A 138 -10.97 -9.88 -1.44
N PHE A 139 -10.56 -8.65 -1.12
CA PHE A 139 -11.01 -7.92 0.08
C PHE A 139 -11.51 -6.50 -0.21
N MET A 140 -11.17 -5.91 -1.36
CA MET A 140 -11.65 -4.60 -1.80
C MET A 140 -12.44 -4.71 -3.12
N PRO A 141 -13.78 -4.52 -3.08
CA PRO A 141 -14.58 -4.40 -4.30
C PRO A 141 -14.08 -3.28 -5.21
N GLY A 142 -14.03 -3.56 -6.52
CA GLY A 142 -13.51 -2.63 -7.53
C GLY A 142 -11.99 -2.48 -7.57
N ALA A 143 -11.23 -3.18 -6.71
CA ALA A 143 -9.76 -3.14 -6.74
C ALA A 143 -9.18 -3.57 -8.09
N ASP A 144 -9.76 -4.58 -8.75
CA ASP A 144 -9.29 -5.06 -10.05
C ASP A 144 -9.24 -3.96 -11.10
N GLN A 145 -10.36 -3.23 -11.25
CA GLN A 145 -10.53 -2.15 -12.20
C GLN A 145 -9.66 -0.94 -11.84
N GLU A 146 -9.59 -0.57 -10.57
CA GLU A 146 -8.87 0.62 -10.14
C GLU A 146 -7.35 0.42 -10.19
N ILE A 147 -6.86 -0.76 -9.82
CA ILE A 147 -5.46 -1.15 -9.95
C ILE A 147 -5.10 -1.32 -11.43
N GLY A 148 -5.99 -1.91 -12.25
CA GLY A 148 -5.82 -1.98 -13.71
C GLY A 148 -5.59 -0.60 -14.34
N ARG A 149 -6.42 0.39 -14.02
CA ARG A 149 -6.23 1.79 -14.45
C ARG A 149 -4.90 2.38 -13.99
N MET A 150 -4.45 2.07 -12.77
CA MET A 150 -3.15 2.55 -12.29
C MET A 150 -1.98 1.89 -13.04
N THR A 151 -2.05 0.58 -13.31
CA THR A 151 -1.08 -0.13 -14.17
C THR A 151 -1.06 0.43 -15.59
N GLU A 152 -2.23 0.72 -16.19
CA GLU A 152 -2.34 1.36 -17.51
C GLU A 152 -1.70 2.75 -17.55
N MET A 153 -1.92 3.59 -16.52
CA MET A 153 -1.28 4.90 -16.43
C MET A 153 0.24 4.78 -16.32
N LEU A 154 0.76 3.88 -15.47
CA LEU A 154 2.20 3.64 -15.32
C LEU A 154 2.84 3.10 -16.61
N GLY A 155 2.16 2.18 -17.31
CA GLY A 155 2.60 1.68 -18.62
C GLY A 155 2.58 2.76 -19.72
N GLY A 156 1.61 3.68 -19.66
CA GLY A 156 1.56 4.85 -20.54
C GLY A 156 2.75 5.79 -20.33
N LEU A 157 3.10 6.09 -19.07
CA LEU A 157 4.30 6.88 -18.72
C LEU A 157 5.58 6.21 -19.23
N MET A 158 5.73 4.90 -19.01
CA MET A 158 6.88 4.11 -19.48
C MET A 158 7.02 4.13 -21.02
N THR A 159 5.92 4.00 -21.76
CA THR A 159 5.93 4.01 -23.24
C THR A 159 6.36 5.38 -23.80
N GLU A 160 5.93 6.47 -23.18
CA GLU A 160 6.24 7.85 -23.57
C GLU A 160 7.68 8.25 -23.18
N THR A 161 8.17 7.72 -22.05
CA THR A 161 9.60 7.70 -21.71
C THR A 161 10.44 7.02 -22.79
N PHE A 162 10.12 5.80 -23.22
CA PHE A 162 10.87 5.12 -24.29
C PHE A 162 10.79 5.86 -25.64
N SER A 163 9.71 6.60 -25.88
CA SER A 163 9.55 7.41 -27.09
C SER A 163 10.37 8.71 -27.06
N SER A 164 10.95 9.08 -25.90
CA SER A 164 11.73 10.31 -25.71
C SER A 164 13.20 10.05 -25.31
N SER A 165 13.55 8.84 -24.86
CA SER A 165 14.92 8.44 -24.55
C SER A 165 15.52 7.55 -25.63
N GLY A 166 16.57 8.05 -26.31
CA GLY A 166 17.37 7.29 -27.27
C GLY A 166 18.51 6.47 -26.65
N SER A 167 18.48 6.22 -25.34
CA SER A 167 19.64 5.78 -24.56
C SER A 167 19.44 4.40 -23.93
N SER A 168 20.45 3.54 -24.09
CA SER A 168 20.49 2.19 -23.49
C SER A 168 21.35 2.17 -22.23
N PHE A 169 20.74 1.80 -21.10
CA PHE A 169 21.38 1.28 -19.89
C PHE A 169 20.26 0.57 -19.09
N GLY A 170 20.46 -0.46 -18.27
CA GLY A 170 21.65 -0.91 -17.56
C GLY A 170 21.27 -0.95 -16.08
N VAL A 171 20.68 -2.06 -15.64
CA VAL A 171 20.07 -2.19 -14.30
C VAL A 171 21.11 -2.74 -13.33
N GLU A 172 21.40 -1.97 -12.28
CA GLU A 172 22.13 -2.45 -11.11
C GLU A 172 21.15 -2.58 -9.93
N GLU A 173 21.13 -3.73 -9.27
CA GLU A 173 20.19 -4.04 -8.20
C GLU A 173 20.93 -4.36 -6.89
N SER A 174 21.00 -3.38 -5.99
CA SER A 174 21.36 -3.60 -4.59
C SER A 174 20.86 -2.45 -3.70
N THR A 175 19.81 -2.69 -2.89
CA THR A 175 19.27 -1.68 -1.93
C THR A 175 18.89 -2.25 -0.55
N ASN A 176 19.08 -3.54 -0.28
CA ASN A 176 18.69 -4.14 1.01
C ASN A 176 19.55 -3.63 2.20
N ALA A 177 20.87 -3.57 2.06
CA ALA A 177 21.76 -3.24 3.19
C ALA A 177 21.59 -1.79 3.70
N GLU A 178 21.41 -0.83 2.81
CA GLU A 178 21.11 0.57 3.20
C GLU A 178 19.72 0.69 3.83
N SER A 179 18.74 -0.07 3.34
CA SER A 179 17.38 -0.07 3.90
C SER A 179 17.38 -0.49 5.37
N ASP A 180 18.11 -1.55 5.72
CA ASP A 180 18.22 -2.02 7.12
C ASP A 180 18.93 -1.00 8.03
N SER A 181 19.94 -0.30 7.52
CA SER A 181 20.63 0.78 8.26
C SER A 181 19.71 1.98 8.53
N ILE A 182 18.93 2.39 7.53
CA ILE A 182 17.96 3.51 7.66
C ILE A 182 16.83 3.13 8.64
N LEU A 183 16.39 1.87 8.63
CA LEU A 183 15.40 1.38 9.60
C LEU A 183 15.93 1.40 11.04
N ALA A 184 17.22 1.07 11.24
CA ALA A 184 17.86 1.14 12.55
C ALA A 184 17.99 2.60 13.06
N GLU A 185 18.35 3.53 12.18
CA GLU A 185 18.40 4.97 12.51
C GLU A 185 17.01 5.51 12.87
N ALA A 186 15.99 5.21 12.06
CA ALA A 186 14.61 5.63 12.31
C ALA A 186 14.05 5.06 13.63
N ALA A 187 14.40 3.81 13.98
CA ALA A 187 14.02 3.21 15.26
C ALA A 187 14.66 3.94 16.45
N ALA A 188 15.96 4.25 16.39
CA ALA A 188 16.66 5.00 17.44
C ALA A 188 16.08 6.40 17.65
N VAL A 189 15.70 7.09 16.56
CA VAL A 189 15.01 8.38 16.64
C VAL A 189 13.62 8.25 17.29
N ALA A 190 12.83 7.23 16.92
CA ALA A 190 11.51 7.00 17.51
C ALA A 190 11.58 6.66 19.02
N GLU A 191 12.57 5.88 19.44
CA GLU A 191 12.83 5.56 20.85
C GLU A 191 13.20 6.82 21.65
N SER A 192 14.09 7.67 21.12
CA SER A 192 14.46 8.93 21.78
C SER A 192 13.27 9.89 21.98
N GLN A 193 12.41 10.06 20.98
CA GLN A 193 11.19 10.89 21.11
C GLN A 193 10.17 10.29 22.09
N SER A 194 10.11 8.96 22.21
CA SER A 194 9.23 8.28 23.16
C SER A 194 9.70 8.49 24.61
N GLY A 195 11.00 8.61 24.84
CA GLY A 195 11.59 8.89 26.16
C GLY A 195 11.20 10.26 26.73
N GLU A 196 10.93 11.25 25.89
CA GLU A 196 10.56 12.61 26.30
C GLU A 196 9.06 12.76 26.64
N GLN A 197 8.21 11.79 26.28
CA GLN A 197 6.75 11.86 26.49
C GLN A 197 6.24 11.16 27.75
N PHE A 198 7.09 10.47 28.51
CA PHE A 198 6.71 9.90 29.80
C PHE A 198 6.91 10.92 30.93
N PRO A 199 5.83 11.47 31.55
CA PRO A 199 5.99 12.25 32.76
C PRO A 199 6.59 11.37 33.87
N SER A 200 7.68 11.85 34.47
CA SER A 200 8.36 11.13 35.54
C SER A 200 7.39 10.88 36.70
N VAL A 201 7.22 9.62 37.11
CA VAL A 201 6.49 9.31 38.35
C VAL A 201 7.23 9.97 39.52
N PRO A 202 6.55 10.75 40.38
CA PRO A 202 7.23 11.47 41.46
C PRO A 202 7.77 10.48 42.49
N SER A 203 9.10 10.42 42.60
CA SER A 203 9.82 9.58 43.56
C SER A 203 9.74 10.14 44.99
N THR A 204 8.54 10.18 45.56
CA THR A 204 8.30 10.61 46.95
C THR A 204 7.32 9.64 47.60
N GLY A 205 7.81 8.71 48.43
CA GLY A 205 6.92 7.76 49.13
C GLY A 205 7.53 6.42 49.58
N LEU A 206 8.80 6.11 49.26
CA LEU A 206 9.50 5.00 49.90
C LEU A 206 10.16 5.47 51.20
N GLU A 207 9.33 5.71 52.22
CA GLU A 207 9.84 5.84 53.59
C GLU A 207 10.54 4.54 54.02
N GLN A 208 11.61 4.70 54.77
CA GLN A 208 12.57 3.64 55.06
C GLN A 208 11.96 2.58 55.98
N PHE A 209 11.65 1.40 55.45
CA PHE A 209 11.43 0.21 56.27
C PHE A 209 12.76 -0.25 56.88
N ASN A 210 13.11 0.36 58.01
CA ASN A 210 14.25 -0.03 58.83
C ASN A 210 13.97 -1.39 59.49
N VAL A 211 14.57 -2.46 58.97
CA VAL A 211 14.42 -3.82 59.51
C VAL A 211 15.39 -4.00 60.68
N PRO A 212 14.92 -4.28 61.91
CA PRO A 212 15.83 -4.53 63.03
C PRO A 212 16.46 -5.92 62.91
N THR A 213 17.79 -5.96 62.92
CA THR A 213 18.57 -7.21 62.92
C THR A 213 18.56 -7.83 64.31
N SER A 214 17.82 -8.93 64.52
CA SER A 214 17.96 -9.75 65.72
C SER A 214 19.22 -10.61 65.65
N GLU A 215 20.24 -10.27 66.43
CA GLU A 215 21.37 -11.16 66.69
C GLU A 215 20.90 -12.40 67.47
N SER A 216 21.09 -13.58 66.89
CA SER A 216 20.83 -14.85 67.56
C SER A 216 22.05 -15.26 68.39
N LYS A 217 22.00 -15.01 69.70
CA LYS A 217 23.05 -15.42 70.64
C LYS A 217 22.68 -16.73 71.34
N PHE A 218 23.36 -17.81 70.97
CA PHE A 218 23.51 -18.97 71.85
C PHE A 218 24.68 -18.72 72.82
N MET A 219 24.51 -19.17 74.08
CA MET A 219 25.39 -19.00 75.25
C MET A 219 25.43 -17.60 75.89
#